data_AF-A0A7C9A3B7-F1
#
_entry.id   AF-A0A7C9A3B7-F1
#
_cell.length_a   1.000
_cell.length_b   1.000
_cell.length_c   1.000
_cell.angle_alpha   90.00
_cell.angle_beta   90.00
_cell.angle_gamma   90.00
#
_symmetry.space_group_name_H-M   'P 1'
#
loop_
_entity.id
_entity.type
_entity.pdbx_description
1 polymer ?
#
loop_
_entity_poly.entity_id
_entity_poly.type
_entity_poly.pdbx_seq_one_letter_code
_entity_poly.pdbx_strand_id
1 'polypeptide(L)'
;DFFVADGEGLPRSTVEREAKFAHRVLSFFSLQTSSIIQMLMSASERISTGLESRNQNYRSLDDANTLIRILCHKTDREASKFLKRHYHLPPSSEYEDNPSNESTSSPSLGSGSAIISDLFKRSASF
;
A
#
# COMPACT_ATOMS: atom_id res chain seq x y z
N ASP A 1 14.09 14.76 20.83
CA ASP A 1 14.93 14.95 22.03
C ASP A 1 15.40 13.65 22.69
N PHE A 2 14.56 12.60 22.75
CA PHE A 2 14.95 11.30 23.34
C PHE A 2 16.34 10.77 22.93
N PHE A 3 16.67 10.76 21.63
CA PHE A 3 17.96 10.27 21.13
C PHE A 3 19.14 11.23 21.34
N VAL A 4 18.87 12.53 21.53
CA VAL A 4 19.89 13.55 21.80
C VAL A 4 20.20 13.60 23.30
N ALA A 5 19.23 13.25 24.15
CA ALA A 5 19.36 13.07 25.60
C ALA A 5 20.13 14.22 26.28
N ASP A 6 19.67 15.46 26.08
CA ASP A 6 20.26 16.69 26.64
C ASP A 6 21.78 16.87 26.43
N GLY A 7 22.34 16.21 25.40
CA GLY A 7 23.76 16.27 25.05
C GLY A 7 24.54 15.00 25.40
N GLU A 8 23.98 14.09 26.19
CA GLU A 8 24.60 12.80 26.54
C GLU A 8 24.36 11.71 25.47
N GLY A 9 23.46 11.96 24.52
CA GLY A 9 23.06 11.02 23.48
C GLY A 9 23.80 11.18 22.15
N LEU A 10 23.12 10.81 21.06
CA LEU A 10 23.66 10.98 19.70
C LEU A 10 23.70 12.47 19.34
N PRO A 11 24.71 12.90 18.53
CA PRO A 11 24.72 14.25 17.99
C PRO A 11 23.41 14.53 17.24
N ARG A 12 22.82 15.70 17.47
CA ARG A 12 21.56 16.12 16.83
C ARG A 12 21.61 15.97 15.31
N SER A 13 22.73 16.32 14.68
CA SER A 13 22.95 16.16 13.24
C SER A 13 22.86 14.70 12.76
N THR A 14 23.28 13.73 13.58
CA THR A 14 23.14 12.31 13.27
C THR A 14 21.67 11.89 13.36
N VAL A 15 20.98 12.26 14.44
CA VAL A 15 19.55 11.95 14.61
C VAL A 15 18.73 12.54 13.45
N GLU A 16 18.97 13.79 13.09
CA GLU A 16 18.29 14.46 11.97
C GLU A 16 18.58 13.79 10.63
N ARG A 17 19.83 13.38 10.38
CA ARG A 17 20.21 12.67 9.15
C ARG A 17 19.47 11.34 9.03
N GLU A 18 19.42 10.55 10.11
CA GLU A 18 18.75 9.24 10.09
C GLU A 18 17.21 9.38 10.05
N ALA A 19 16.65 10.37 10.74
CA ALA A 19 15.21 10.64 10.73
C ALA A 19 14.71 11.29 9.43
N LYS A 20 15.61 11.84 8.60
CA LYS A 20 15.27 12.59 7.40
C LYS A 20 14.31 11.85 6.46
N PHE A 21 14.53 10.55 6.25
CA PHE A 21 13.66 9.77 5.39
C PHE A 21 12.25 9.61 6.00
N ALA A 22 12.16 9.31 7.30
CA ALA A 22 10.89 9.18 8.00
C ALA A 22 10.09 10.49 7.97
N HIS A 23 10.74 11.64 8.22
CA HIS A 23 10.08 12.95 8.11
C HIS A 23 9.50 13.20 6.72
N ARG A 24 10.22 12.82 5.67
CA ARG A 24 9.74 12.95 4.30
C ARG A 24 8.57 12.02 4.02
N VAL A 25 8.61 10.75 4.45
CA VAL A 25 7.46 9.84 4.36
C VAL A 25 6.23 10.44 5.06
N LEU A 26 6.40 10.96 6.28
CA LEU A 26 5.32 11.59 7.04
C LEU A 26 4.74 12.82 6.31
N SER A 27 5.56 13.59 5.60
CA SER A 27 5.06 14.75 4.83
C SER A 27 4.11 14.38 3.68
N PHE A 28 4.15 13.14 3.15
CA PHE A 28 3.16 12.70 2.17
C PHE A 28 1.77 12.51 2.77
N PHE A 29 1.66 12.25 4.07
CA PHE A 29 0.36 12.10 4.72
C PHE A 29 -0.41 13.42 4.78
N SER A 30 0.27 14.56 4.73
CA SER A 30 -0.36 15.89 4.60
C SER A 30 -0.75 16.26 3.16
N LEU A 31 -0.27 15.55 2.13
CA LEU A 31 -0.65 15.82 0.74
C LEU A 31 -2.06 15.31 0.43
N GLN A 32 -2.69 15.90 -0.58
CA GLN A 32 -3.94 15.37 -1.12
C GLN A 32 -3.70 14.00 -1.77
N THR A 33 -4.67 13.09 -1.61
CA THR A 33 -4.58 11.72 -2.15
C THR A 33 -4.38 11.72 -3.67
N SER A 34 -5.09 12.58 -4.39
CA SER A 34 -4.96 12.77 -5.84
C SER A 34 -3.52 13.11 -6.27
N SER A 35 -2.82 13.96 -5.52
CA SER A 35 -1.42 14.31 -5.81
C SER A 35 -0.49 13.11 -5.67
N ILE A 36 -0.70 12.27 -4.66
CA ILE A 36 0.10 11.07 -4.42
C ILE A 36 -0.15 10.03 -5.54
N ILE A 37 -1.40 9.90 -5.98
CA ILE A 37 -1.76 9.06 -7.13
C ILE A 37 -1.05 9.54 -8.40
N GLN A 38 -1.04 10.85 -8.68
CA GLN A 38 -0.34 11.40 -9.84
C GLN A 38 1.16 11.11 -9.80
N MET A 39 1.79 11.31 -8.64
CA MET A 39 3.21 10.96 -8.46
C MET A 39 3.46 9.46 -8.72
N LEU A 40 2.56 8.58 -8.26
CA LEU A 40 2.68 7.14 -8.49
C LEU A 40 2.56 6.79 -9.98
N MET A 41 1.64 7.43 -10.71
CA MET A 41 1.51 7.20 -12.15
C MET A 41 2.76 7.63 -12.90
N SER A 42 3.31 8.81 -12.59
CA SER A 42 4.56 9.29 -13.20
C SER A 42 5.75 8.40 -12.86
N ALA A 43 5.88 7.95 -11.60
CA ALA A 43 6.94 7.02 -11.20
C ALA A 43 6.82 5.67 -11.94
N SER A 44 5.61 5.15 -12.11
CA SER A 44 5.36 3.89 -12.83
C SER A 44 5.66 4.00 -14.33
N GLU A 45 5.40 5.15 -14.94
CA GLU A 45 5.73 5.43 -16.34
C GLU A 45 7.26 5.46 -16.56
N ARG A 46 8.01 6.08 -15.64
CA ARG A 46 9.48 6.12 -15.69
C ARG A 46 10.11 4.72 -15.62
N ILE A 47 9.53 3.83 -14.81
CA ILE A 47 9.94 2.42 -14.75
C ILE A 47 9.64 1.73 -16.08
N SER A 48 8.44 1.93 -16.63
CA SER A 48 8.00 1.27 -17.86
C SER A 48 8.78 1.71 -19.10
N THR A 49 9.23 2.97 -19.14
CA THR A 49 10.04 3.54 -20.22
C THR A 49 11.54 3.22 -20.11
N GLY A 50 11.95 2.49 -19.06
CA GLY A 50 13.36 2.13 -18.83
C GLY A 50 14.26 3.33 -18.50
N LEU A 51 13.67 4.50 -18.21
CA LEU A 51 14.40 5.70 -17.81
C LEU A 51 14.93 5.60 -16.37
N GLU A 52 14.46 4.61 -15.62
CA GLU A 52 14.98 4.29 -14.28
C GLU A 52 16.17 3.35 -14.35
N SER A 53 17.36 3.88 -14.03
CA SER A 53 18.52 3.03 -13.81
C SER A 53 18.29 2.14 -12.59
N ARG A 54 18.59 0.84 -12.72
CA ARG A 54 18.51 -0.22 -11.68
C ARG A 54 19.29 0.09 -10.37
N ASN A 55 19.96 1.24 -10.28
CA ASN A 55 20.76 1.70 -9.14
C ASN A 55 20.02 2.69 -8.23
N GLN A 56 18.71 2.91 -8.40
CA GLN A 56 17.97 3.72 -7.45
C GLN A 56 17.86 3.00 -6.12
N ASN A 57 18.58 3.56 -5.14
CA ASN A 57 18.42 3.27 -3.73
C ASN A 57 16.93 3.09 -3.42
N TYR A 58 16.59 1.97 -2.78
CA TYR A 58 15.27 1.60 -2.23
C TYR A 58 14.65 2.64 -1.25
N ARG A 59 15.23 3.85 -1.19
CA ARG A 59 14.84 5.01 -0.39
C ARG A 59 14.58 6.26 -1.24
N SER A 60 14.38 6.15 -2.56
CA SER A 60 13.86 7.29 -3.31
C SER A 60 12.40 7.52 -2.93
N LEU A 61 12.02 8.77 -2.70
CA LEU A 61 10.72 9.12 -2.14
C LEU A 61 9.61 9.15 -3.18
N ASP A 62 10.01 9.31 -4.43
CA ASP A 62 9.21 9.16 -5.64
C ASP A 62 9.21 7.72 -6.17
N ASP A 63 9.83 6.77 -5.46
CA ASP A 63 9.76 5.36 -5.85
C ASP A 63 8.31 4.87 -5.78
N ALA A 64 7.88 4.16 -6.83
CA ALA A 64 6.52 3.65 -6.95
C ALA A 64 6.15 2.76 -5.75
N ASN A 65 7.07 1.95 -5.23
CA ASN A 65 6.78 1.10 -4.07
C ASN A 65 6.52 1.91 -2.80
N THR A 66 7.28 2.99 -2.59
CA THR A 66 7.09 3.90 -1.46
C THR A 66 5.72 4.58 -1.54
N LEU A 67 5.34 5.07 -2.73
CA LEU A 67 4.06 5.73 -2.95
C LEU A 67 2.87 4.78 -2.78
N ILE A 68 2.97 3.53 -3.27
CA ILE A 68 1.96 2.49 -3.03
C ILE A 68 1.77 2.25 -1.53
N ARG A 69 2.87 2.09 -0.79
CA ARG A 69 2.83 1.89 0.68
C ARG A 69 2.17 3.06 1.39
N ILE A 70 2.50 4.30 1.02
CA ILE A 70 1.88 5.49 1.59
C ILE A 70 0.37 5.48 1.34
N LEU A 71 -0.07 5.20 0.10
CA LEU A 71 -1.50 5.11 -0.24
C LEU A 71 -2.22 4.03 0.57
N CYS A 72 -1.60 2.87 0.77
CA CYS A 72 -2.16 1.78 1.60
C CYS A 72 -2.41 2.22 3.05
N HIS A 73 -1.55 3.07 3.60
CA HIS A 73 -1.61 3.48 5.00
C HIS A 73 -2.31 4.83 5.25
N LYS A 74 -2.69 5.58 4.21
CA LYS A 74 -3.29 6.92 4.33
C LYS A 74 -4.70 6.94 4.95
N THR A 75 -5.32 5.78 5.17
CA THR A 75 -6.71 5.66 5.70
C THR A 75 -7.73 6.50 4.91
N ASP A 76 -7.55 6.56 3.59
CA ASP A 76 -8.33 7.40 2.69
C ASP A 76 -9.17 6.55 1.71
N ARG A 77 -10.42 6.95 1.50
CA ARG A 77 -11.38 6.21 0.65
C ARG A 77 -11.03 6.27 -0.84
N GLU A 78 -10.52 7.41 -1.31
CA GLU A 78 -10.06 7.59 -2.70
C GLU A 78 -8.83 6.72 -2.95
N ALA A 79 -7.86 6.72 -2.02
CA ALA A 79 -6.67 5.87 -2.09
C ALA A 79 -7.05 4.39 -2.17
N SER A 80 -7.95 3.96 -1.28
CA SER A 80 -8.45 2.57 -1.24
C SER A 80 -9.14 2.18 -2.55
N LYS A 81 -9.99 3.06 -3.10
CA LYS A 81 -10.70 2.83 -4.36
C LYS A 81 -9.72 2.72 -5.54
N PHE A 82 -8.73 3.62 -5.60
CA PHE A 82 -7.68 3.59 -6.61
C PHE A 82 -6.88 2.28 -6.53
N LEU A 83 -6.37 1.94 -5.35
CA LEU A 83 -5.54 0.74 -5.15
C LEU A 83 -6.28 -0.55 -5.52
N LYS A 84 -7.53 -0.71 -5.07
CA LYS A 84 -8.36 -1.88 -5.41
C LYS A 84 -8.55 -2.03 -6.92
N ARG A 85 -8.81 -0.91 -7.62
CA ARG A 85 -9.03 -0.91 -9.07
C ARG A 85 -7.75 -1.19 -9.86
N HIS A 86 -6.62 -0.60 -9.47
CA HIS A 86 -5.39 -0.65 -10.25
C HIS A 86 -4.53 -1.88 -9.94
N TYR A 87 -4.60 -2.42 -8.73
CA TYR A 87 -3.78 -3.55 -8.28
C TYR A 87 -4.57 -4.84 -8.03
N HIS A 88 -5.88 -4.85 -8.33
CA HIS A 88 -6.75 -6.01 -8.15
C HIS A 88 -6.66 -6.60 -6.74
N LEU A 89 -6.52 -5.73 -5.73
CA LEU A 89 -6.43 -6.15 -4.34
C LEU A 89 -7.74 -6.84 -3.95
N PRO A 90 -7.66 -7.91 -3.12
CA PRO A 90 -8.87 -8.57 -2.64
C PRO A 90 -9.74 -7.57 -1.86
N PRO A 91 -11.04 -7.85 -1.71
CA PRO A 91 -11.84 -7.19 -0.69
C PRO A 91 -11.06 -7.23 0.62
N SER A 92 -11.01 -6.11 1.32
CA SER A 92 -10.53 -6.12 2.70
C SER A 92 -11.32 -7.19 3.43
N SER A 93 -10.64 -8.16 4.03
CA SER A 93 -11.29 -9.03 5.01
C SER A 93 -12.04 -8.11 5.96
N GLU A 94 -13.29 -8.45 6.28
CA GLU A 94 -13.97 -7.86 7.42
C GLU A 94 -13.06 -8.15 8.62
N TYR A 95 -12.21 -7.19 8.98
CA TYR A 95 -11.77 -7.10 10.35
C TYR A 95 -13.06 -6.77 11.07
N GLU A 96 -13.65 -7.78 11.70
CA GLU A 96 -14.68 -7.60 12.70
C GLU A 96 -14.12 -6.58 13.70
N ASP A 97 -14.44 -5.30 13.49
CA ASP A 97 -14.51 -4.35 14.59
C ASP A 97 -15.50 -5.04 15.54
N ASN A 98 -15.00 -5.60 16.63
CA ASN A 98 -15.81 -6.24 17.65
C ASN A 98 -16.18 -5.15 18.68
N PRO A 99 -17.24 -4.34 18.49
CA PRO A 99 -17.85 -3.68 19.62
C PRO A 99 -18.50 -4.80 20.42
N SER A 100 -17.99 -5.02 21.63
CA SER A 100 -18.57 -5.99 22.54
C SER A 100 -20.02 -5.58 22.86
N ASN A 101 -21.02 -6.23 22.25
CA ASN A 101 -22.40 -6.28 22.74
C ASN A 101 -23.27 -7.34 22.05
N GLU A 102 -23.41 -8.48 22.74
CA GLU A 102 -24.69 -9.08 23.12
C GLU A 102 -25.72 -9.42 22.03
N SER A 103 -25.76 -10.72 21.70
CA SER A 103 -26.96 -11.56 21.50
C SER A 103 -28.12 -11.00 20.65
N THR A 104 -28.26 -11.50 19.41
CA THR A 104 -29.46 -12.24 18.99
C THR A 104 -29.26 -12.96 17.64
N SER A 105 -29.71 -14.21 17.65
CA SER A 105 -29.64 -15.26 16.64
C SER A 105 -30.36 -15.02 15.32
N SER A 106 -29.75 -15.40 14.17
CA SER A 106 -30.35 -16.25 13.09
C SER A 106 -29.40 -16.47 11.89
N PRO A 107 -29.59 -17.52 11.05
CA PRO A 107 -28.51 -18.33 10.48
C PRO A 107 -28.18 -18.10 8.99
N SER A 108 -27.00 -18.64 8.65
CA SER A 108 -26.30 -18.69 7.36
C SER A 108 -27.15 -18.98 6.11
N LEU A 109 -26.90 -18.23 5.04
CA LEU A 109 -27.14 -18.66 3.67
C LEU A 109 -25.85 -18.53 2.86
N GLY A 110 -25.37 -19.66 2.36
CA GLY A 110 -24.06 -19.81 1.73
C GLY A 110 -23.94 -19.17 0.35
N SER A 111 -22.69 -18.93 -0.03
CA SER A 111 -22.28 -18.80 -1.42
C SER A 111 -20.91 -19.46 -1.59
N GLY A 112 -20.90 -20.78 -1.59
CA GLY A 112 -19.79 -21.57 -2.11
C GLY A 112 -19.92 -21.62 -3.62
N SER A 113 -19.16 -20.79 -4.33
CA SER A 113 -19.05 -20.86 -5.79
C SER A 113 -18.38 -22.17 -6.18
N ALA A 114 -19.17 -23.10 -6.73
CA ALA A 114 -18.69 -24.33 -7.34
C ALA A 114 -17.88 -23.96 -8.59
N ILE A 115 -16.59 -24.24 -8.52
CA ILE A 115 -15.58 -24.00 -9.56
C ILE A 115 -15.92 -24.86 -10.79
N ILE A 116 -16.28 -24.19 -11.89
CA ILE A 116 -16.43 -24.79 -13.22
C ILE A 116 -15.10 -25.41 -13.62
N SER A 117 -15.03 -26.73 -13.66
CA SER A 117 -13.88 -27.49 -14.15
C SER A 117 -14.40 -28.52 -15.14
N ASP A 118 -14.34 -28.22 -16.45
CA ASP A 118 -14.25 -29.23 -17.55
C ASP A 118 -14.32 -28.59 -18.96
N LEU A 119 -13.42 -27.65 -19.27
CA LEU A 119 -13.32 -27.09 -20.64
C LEU A 119 -11.96 -27.29 -21.32
N PHE A 120 -11.25 -28.39 -21.02
CA PHE A 120 -10.13 -28.83 -21.86
C PHE A 120 -10.16 -30.35 -22.08
N LYS A 121 -11.23 -30.83 -22.72
CA LYS A 121 -11.27 -32.17 -23.31
C LYS A 121 -10.86 -32.11 -24.78
N ARG A 122 -9.55 -32.05 -24.98
CA ARG A 122 -8.77 -32.88 -25.92
C ARG A 122 -9.37 -33.07 -27.33
N SER A 123 -9.07 -32.14 -28.23
CA SER A 123 -9.21 -32.30 -29.67
C SER A 123 -7.97 -33.01 -30.23
N ALA A 124 -8.08 -34.31 -30.54
CA ALA A 124 -7.19 -35.01 -31.47
C ALA A 124 -7.88 -36.26 -32.05
N SER A 125 -8.32 -36.16 -33.30
CA SER A 125 -8.59 -37.22 -34.29
C SER A 125 -8.43 -36.51 -35.64
N PHE A 126 -7.77 -37.03 -36.68
CA PHE A 126 -7.57 -38.39 -37.15
C PHE A 126 -6.11 -38.63 -37.59
#